data_AF-A0A564G2F6-F1
#
_entry.id   AF-A0A564G2F6-F1
#
_cell.length_a   1.000
_cell.length_b   1.000
_cell.length_c   1.000
_cell.angle_alpha   90.00
_cell.angle_beta   90.00
_cell.angle_gamma   90.00
#
_symmetry.space_group_name_H-M   'P 1'
#
loop_
_entity.id
_entity.type
_entity.pdbx_description
1 polymer ?
#
loop_
_entity_poly.entity_id
_entity_poly.type
_entity_poly.pdbx_seq_one_letter_code
_entity_poly.pdbx_strand_id
1 'polypeptide(L)'
;MSLPKMDNTCVGGSLTGEASPPFPPMDPAVEREAKSKPKQLLEVIRSYKEKLAQKKKADSERYEAAERASRDARAENKRAASKVRRKVKRRVDQKNYRDRERNKKEAERAELQIILADLDMPCISAELEAAEVEAFKRWLETEGSRQRQYRARAADYLVSRLFLVKMRTELDGADPRPTEFARRMTRESTETWDRRKARDRLKLLLGLEDEGGPWSRQSTLDDQAEMPLAAGQVG
;
A
#
# COMPACT_ATOMS: atom_id res chain seq x y z
N MET A 1 -31.91 -21.72 -17.02
CA MET A 1 -32.28 -22.16 -15.65
C MET A 1 -33.58 -21.47 -15.30
N SER A 2 -34.69 -22.21 -15.44
CA SER A 2 -36.06 -21.71 -15.37
C SER A 2 -36.61 -21.84 -13.95
N LEU A 3 -37.32 -20.80 -13.49
CA LEU A 3 -38.04 -20.79 -12.21
C LEU A 3 -39.28 -21.71 -12.28
N PRO A 4 -39.65 -22.39 -11.18
CA PRO A 4 -40.86 -23.21 -11.15
C PRO A 4 -42.12 -22.34 -11.05
N LYS A 5 -43.13 -22.70 -11.87
CA LYS A 5 -44.51 -22.22 -11.80
C LYS A 5 -45.18 -22.76 -10.53
N MET A 6 -45.90 -21.92 -9.80
CA MET A 6 -46.85 -22.37 -8.78
C MET A 6 -48.27 -22.30 -9.35
N ASP A 7 -48.95 -23.44 -9.26
CA ASP A 7 -50.32 -23.65 -9.70
C ASP A 7 -51.30 -23.05 -8.68
N ASN A 8 -52.19 -22.17 -9.16
CA ASN A 8 -53.34 -21.68 -8.40
C ASN A 8 -54.48 -22.72 -8.51
N THR A 9 -54.63 -23.54 -7.47
CA THR A 9 -55.85 -24.34 -7.29
C THR A 9 -56.95 -23.50 -6.66
N CYS A 10 -57.86 -23.01 -7.53
CA CYS A 10 -59.19 -22.56 -7.13
C CYS A 10 -59.99 -23.75 -6.59
N VAL A 11 -60.25 -23.78 -5.29
CA VAL A 11 -61.28 -24.65 -4.72
C VAL A 11 -62.62 -23.92 -4.81
N GLY A 12 -63.39 -24.26 -5.84
CA GLY A 12 -64.78 -23.84 -5.98
C GLY A 12 -65.65 -24.57 -4.97
N GLY A 13 -66.05 -23.87 -3.90
CA GLY A 13 -67.10 -24.30 -2.98
C GLY A 13 -68.47 -23.92 -3.55
N SER A 14 -69.17 -24.92 -4.10
CA SER A 14 -70.59 -24.87 -4.43
C SER A 14 -71.40 -24.79 -3.13
N LEU A 15 -72.26 -23.77 -2.98
CA LEU A 15 -73.30 -23.74 -1.96
C LEU A 15 -74.65 -23.65 -2.64
N THR A 16 -75.33 -24.80 -2.60
CA THR A 16 -76.73 -25.03 -2.95
C THR A 16 -77.64 -24.00 -2.30
N GLY A 17 -78.52 -23.41 -3.11
CA GLY A 17 -79.61 -22.58 -2.63
C GLY A 17 -80.66 -23.44 -1.92
N GLU A 18 -80.66 -23.41 -0.59
CA GLU A 18 -81.82 -23.76 0.22
C GLU A 18 -82.45 -22.46 0.73
N ALA A 19 -83.72 -22.25 0.35
CA ALA A 19 -84.51 -21.13 0.82
C ALA A 19 -84.75 -21.28 2.33
N SER A 20 -84.25 -20.33 3.12
CA SER A 20 -84.58 -20.23 4.55
C SER A 20 -86.09 -20.00 4.72
N PRO A 21 -86.76 -20.66 5.68
CA PRO A 21 -88.16 -20.42 5.97
C PRO A 21 -88.39 -18.96 6.41
N PRO A 22 -89.58 -18.38 6.16
CA PRO A 22 -89.88 -17.04 6.62
C PRO A 22 -89.79 -17.00 8.16
N PHE A 23 -88.99 -16.07 8.68
CA PHE A 23 -88.89 -15.83 10.12
C PHE A 23 -90.29 -15.49 10.66
N PRO A 24 -90.68 -16.02 11.85
CA PRO A 24 -91.92 -15.61 12.49
C PRO A 24 -91.90 -14.10 12.75
N PRO A 25 -93.06 -13.41 12.67
CA PRO A 25 -93.12 -11.98 12.98
C PRO A 25 -92.63 -11.76 14.41
N MET A 26 -91.62 -10.90 14.56
CA MET A 26 -91.06 -10.56 15.87
C MET A 26 -92.13 -9.92 16.76
N ASP A 27 -92.12 -10.31 18.04
CA ASP A 27 -92.97 -9.72 19.06
C ASP A 27 -92.82 -8.18 19.06
N PRO A 28 -93.93 -7.40 19.06
CA PRO A 28 -93.86 -5.94 18.99
C PRO A 28 -93.18 -5.30 20.21
N ALA A 29 -93.00 -6.07 21.30
CA ALA A 29 -92.17 -5.68 22.44
C ALA A 29 -90.67 -5.70 22.11
N VAL A 30 -90.21 -6.69 21.34
CA VAL A 30 -88.81 -6.83 20.89
C VAL A 30 -88.47 -5.79 19.82
N GLU A 31 -89.42 -5.45 18.93
CA GLU A 31 -89.23 -4.35 17.98
C GLU A 31 -89.08 -2.99 18.68
N ARG A 32 -89.78 -2.77 19.80
CA ARG A 32 -89.67 -1.52 20.57
C ARG A 32 -88.36 -1.43 21.35
N GLU A 33 -87.84 -2.53 21.88
CA GLU A 33 -86.50 -2.56 22.49
C GLU A 33 -85.38 -2.41 21.46
N ALA A 34 -85.49 -3.05 20.29
CA ALA A 34 -84.51 -2.92 19.20
C ALA A 34 -84.43 -1.49 18.64
N LYS A 35 -85.55 -0.76 18.62
CA LYS A 35 -85.61 0.67 18.27
C LYS A 35 -85.04 1.60 19.34
N SER A 36 -84.82 1.13 20.58
CA SER A 36 -84.36 1.95 21.71
C SER A 36 -82.85 1.95 21.96
N LYS A 37 -82.10 0.96 21.43
CA LYS A 37 -80.63 0.86 21.60
C LYS A 37 -79.75 1.12 20.36
N PRO A 38 -80.19 1.81 19.27
CA PRO A 38 -79.33 2.04 18.11
C PRO A 38 -78.17 3.00 18.42
N LYS A 39 -78.32 3.90 19.40
CA LYS A 39 -77.27 4.85 19.80
C LYS A 39 -76.05 4.15 20.42
N GLN A 40 -76.27 3.19 21.32
CA GLN A 40 -75.17 2.43 21.95
C GLN A 40 -74.42 1.55 20.95
N LEU A 41 -75.13 0.90 20.01
CA LEU A 41 -74.50 0.08 18.98
C LEU A 41 -73.64 0.92 18.02
N LEU A 42 -74.12 2.10 17.61
CA LEU A 42 -73.37 3.04 16.78
C LEU A 42 -72.13 3.57 17.48
N GLU A 43 -72.19 3.80 18.79
CA GLU A 43 -71.07 4.27 19.61
C GLU A 43 -69.99 3.18 19.77
N VAL A 44 -70.41 1.92 19.95
CA VAL A 44 -69.49 0.76 19.92
C VAL A 44 -68.83 0.62 18.55
N ILE A 45 -69.57 0.74 17.45
CA ILE A 45 -69.01 0.70 16.09
C ILE A 45 -68.04 1.86 15.85
N ARG A 46 -68.36 3.07 16.34
CA ARG A 46 -67.50 4.26 16.21
C ARG A 46 -66.18 4.07 16.97
N SER A 47 -66.25 3.61 18.22
CA SER A 47 -65.05 3.33 19.02
C SER A 47 -64.20 2.20 18.43
N TYR A 48 -64.80 1.17 17.82
CA TYR A 48 -64.08 0.12 17.11
C TYR A 48 -63.36 0.66 15.86
N LYS A 49 -64.03 1.54 15.10
CA LYS A 49 -63.43 2.19 13.92
C LYS A 49 -62.27 3.11 14.32
N GLU A 50 -62.41 3.87 15.41
CA GLU A 50 -61.33 4.71 15.94
C GLU A 50 -60.13 3.87 16.42
N LYS A 51 -60.38 2.78 17.15
CA LYS A 51 -59.31 1.86 17.58
C LYS A 51 -58.61 1.20 16.39
N LEU A 52 -59.36 0.80 15.35
CA LEU A 52 -58.79 0.27 14.11
C LEU A 52 -57.98 1.33 13.34
N ALA A 53 -58.45 2.58 13.30
CA ALA A 53 -57.73 3.68 12.67
C ALA A 53 -56.43 4.00 13.41
N GLN A 54 -56.46 4.04 14.74
CA GLN A 54 -55.28 4.23 15.58
C GLN A 54 -54.28 3.08 15.42
N LYS A 55 -54.75 1.84 15.38
CA LYS A 55 -53.90 0.66 15.18
C LYS A 55 -53.24 0.67 13.80
N LYS A 56 -53.99 0.97 12.74
CA LYS A 56 -53.44 1.14 11.37
C LYS A 56 -52.39 2.24 11.30
N LYS A 57 -52.62 3.38 11.97
CA LYS A 57 -51.68 4.49 12.02
C LYS A 57 -50.39 4.12 12.76
N ALA A 58 -50.51 3.44 13.90
CA ALA A 58 -49.36 2.93 14.65
C ALA A 58 -48.56 1.89 13.85
N ASP A 59 -49.25 0.99 13.14
CA ASP A 59 -48.61 -0.02 12.29
C ASP A 59 -47.91 0.62 11.07
N SER A 60 -48.51 1.65 10.45
CA SER A 60 -47.86 2.38 9.36
C SER A 60 -46.63 3.16 9.83
N GLU A 61 -46.69 3.82 10.99
CA GLU A 61 -45.55 4.56 11.55
C GLU A 61 -44.41 3.61 11.92
N ARG A 62 -44.71 2.43 12.47
CA ARG A 62 -43.72 1.37 12.73
C ARG A 62 -43.08 0.85 11.44
N TYR A 63 -43.88 0.64 10.40
CA TYR A 63 -43.38 0.19 9.11
C TYR A 63 -42.46 1.24 8.47
N GLU A 64 -42.86 2.52 8.48
CA GLU A 64 -42.01 3.61 7.98
C GLU A 64 -40.71 3.76 8.76
N ALA A 65 -40.76 3.61 10.09
CA ALA A 65 -39.56 3.65 10.93
C ALA A 65 -38.61 2.48 10.61
N ALA A 66 -39.15 1.27 10.40
CA ALA A 66 -38.36 0.11 10.00
C ALA A 66 -37.75 0.26 8.60
N GLU A 67 -38.51 0.84 7.65
CA GLU A 67 -38.04 1.17 6.30
C GLU A 67 -36.88 2.18 6.34
N ARG A 68 -37.00 3.26 7.12
CA ARG A 68 -35.93 4.25 7.30
C ARG A 68 -34.68 3.61 7.91
N ALA A 69 -34.83 2.83 8.98
CA ALA A 69 -33.73 2.12 9.61
C ALA A 69 -33.03 1.15 8.64
N SER A 70 -33.79 0.45 7.79
CA SER A 70 -33.23 -0.44 6.76
C SER A 70 -32.44 0.33 5.70
N ARG A 71 -32.94 1.49 5.26
CA ARG A 71 -32.24 2.35 4.29
C ARG A 71 -30.94 2.90 4.88
N ASP A 72 -30.97 3.34 6.14
CA ASP A 72 -29.78 3.86 6.83
C ASP A 72 -28.72 2.77 7.02
N ALA A 73 -29.13 1.56 7.42
CA ALA A 73 -28.22 0.41 7.54
C ALA A 73 -27.58 0.03 6.19
N ARG A 74 -28.34 0.06 5.09
CA ARG A 74 -27.80 -0.15 3.73
C ARG A 74 -26.82 0.94 3.33
N ALA A 75 -27.13 2.20 3.62
CA ALA A 75 -26.26 3.33 3.32
C ALA A 75 -24.94 3.26 4.11
N GLU A 76 -25.00 2.88 5.38
CA GLU A 76 -23.83 2.70 6.23
C GLU A 76 -22.95 1.53 5.76
N ASN A 77 -23.55 0.39 5.43
CA ASN A 77 -22.83 -0.75 4.84
C ASN A 77 -22.13 -0.37 3.53
N LYS A 78 -22.78 0.42 2.66
CA LYS A 78 -22.17 0.92 1.42
C LYS A 78 -20.98 1.86 1.71
N ARG A 79 -21.10 2.73 2.72
CA ARG A 79 -20.00 3.61 3.16
C ARG A 79 -18.83 2.81 3.75
N ALA A 80 -19.10 1.80 4.58
CA ALA A 80 -18.09 0.91 5.15
C ALA A 80 -17.35 0.12 4.06
N ALA A 81 -18.08 -0.49 3.12
CA ALA A 81 -17.50 -1.21 1.99
C ALA A 81 -16.63 -0.29 1.11
N SER A 82 -17.05 0.95 0.87
CA SER A 82 -16.27 1.94 0.12
C SER A 82 -14.96 2.32 0.84
N LYS A 83 -14.99 2.49 2.16
CA LYS A 83 -13.78 2.74 2.98
C LYS A 83 -12.77 1.60 2.84
N VAL A 84 -13.23 0.34 2.89
CA VAL A 84 -12.37 -0.85 2.71
C VAL A 84 -11.77 -0.88 1.30
N ARG A 85 -12.59 -0.70 0.25
CA ARG A 85 -12.11 -0.65 -1.15
C ARG A 85 -11.07 0.44 -1.37
N ARG A 86 -11.27 1.64 -0.82
CA ARG A 86 -10.29 2.74 -0.90
C ARG A 86 -8.98 2.42 -0.19
N LYS A 87 -9.02 1.78 0.98
CA LYS A 87 -7.80 1.34 1.70
C LYS A 87 -7.02 0.31 0.88
N VAL A 88 -7.71 -0.69 0.31
CA VAL A 88 -7.06 -1.71 -0.53
C VAL A 88 -6.45 -1.08 -1.78
N LYS A 89 -7.19 -0.22 -2.49
CA LYS A 89 -6.69 0.50 -3.66
C LYS A 89 -5.44 1.32 -3.34
N ARG A 90 -5.45 2.11 -2.27
CA ARG A 90 -4.26 2.89 -1.85
C ARG A 90 -3.03 2.01 -1.58
N ARG A 91 -3.20 0.84 -0.95
CA ARG A 91 -2.09 -0.09 -0.72
C ARG A 91 -1.54 -0.66 -2.02
N VAL A 92 -2.41 -1.02 -2.97
CA VAL A 92 -2.02 -1.50 -4.30
C VAL A 92 -1.32 -0.40 -5.09
N ASP A 93 -1.86 0.81 -5.12
CA ASP A 93 -1.26 1.97 -5.82
C ASP A 93 0.11 2.31 -5.23
N GLN A 94 0.27 2.24 -3.91
CA GLN A 94 1.55 2.47 -3.24
C GLN A 94 2.57 1.37 -3.52
N LYS A 95 2.14 0.10 -3.57
CA LYS A 95 3.01 -1.02 -3.99
C LYS A 95 3.45 -0.85 -5.44
N ASN A 96 2.50 -0.58 -6.34
CA ASN A 96 2.77 -0.35 -7.76
C ASN A 96 3.72 0.82 -7.99
N TYR A 97 3.58 1.91 -7.22
CA TYR A 97 4.51 3.03 -7.27
C TYR A 97 5.93 2.64 -6.85
N ARG A 98 6.07 1.90 -5.74
CA ARG A 98 7.38 1.40 -5.27
C ARG A 98 8.01 0.41 -6.24
N ASP A 99 7.20 -0.42 -6.89
CA ASP A 99 7.68 -1.41 -7.86
C ASP A 99 8.09 -0.71 -9.17
N ARG A 100 7.35 0.32 -9.63
CA ARG A 100 7.81 1.18 -10.75
C ARG A 100 9.11 1.92 -10.42
N GLU A 101 9.24 2.47 -9.22
CA GLU A 101 10.49 3.11 -8.75
C GLU A 101 11.66 2.13 -8.72
N ARG A 102 11.44 0.87 -8.29
CA ARG A 102 12.47 -0.18 -8.30
C ARG A 102 12.84 -0.58 -9.72
N ASN A 103 11.87 -0.85 -10.59
CA ASN A 103 12.12 -1.21 -11.98
C ASN A 103 12.82 -0.06 -12.73
N LYS A 104 12.47 1.19 -12.44
CA LYS A 104 13.17 2.36 -13.01
C LYS A 104 14.63 2.40 -12.56
N LYS A 105 14.91 2.18 -11.28
CA LYS A 105 16.28 2.12 -10.75
C LYS A 105 17.06 0.91 -11.28
N GLU A 106 16.41 -0.22 -11.48
CA GLU A 106 17.04 -1.41 -12.07
C GLU A 106 17.32 -1.21 -13.57
N ALA A 107 16.43 -0.57 -14.30
CA ALA A 107 16.66 -0.16 -15.69
C ALA A 107 17.78 0.89 -15.79
N GLU A 108 17.76 1.93 -14.94
CA GLU A 108 18.84 2.92 -14.84
C GLU A 108 20.18 2.25 -14.49
N ARG A 109 20.18 1.20 -13.64
CA ARG A 109 21.38 0.41 -13.32
C ARG A 109 21.87 -0.46 -14.48
N ALA A 110 20.96 -1.08 -15.23
CA ALA A 110 21.31 -1.86 -16.41
C ALA A 110 21.84 -0.97 -17.53
N GLU A 111 21.22 0.20 -17.74
CA GLU A 111 21.71 1.24 -18.65
C GLU A 111 23.07 1.78 -18.17
N LEU A 112 23.26 2.03 -16.87
CA LEU A 112 24.55 2.40 -16.30
C LEU A 112 25.61 1.32 -16.49
N GLN A 113 25.27 0.04 -16.40
CA GLN A 113 26.22 -1.07 -16.64
C GLN A 113 26.63 -1.17 -18.10
N ILE A 114 25.72 -0.93 -19.04
CA ILE A 114 26.02 -0.87 -20.48
C ILE A 114 26.87 0.36 -20.78
N ILE A 115 26.54 1.51 -20.18
CA ILE A 115 27.28 2.77 -20.38
C ILE A 115 28.66 2.71 -19.70
N LEU A 116 28.82 2.01 -18.58
CA LEU A 116 30.13 1.73 -17.96
C LEU A 116 30.98 0.78 -18.81
N ALA A 117 30.38 -0.08 -19.63
CA ALA A 117 31.09 -0.93 -20.57
C ALA A 117 31.50 -0.18 -21.86
N ASP A 118 30.72 0.83 -22.27
CA ASP A 118 30.99 1.69 -23.44
C ASP A 118 31.82 2.94 -23.12
N LEU A 119 31.89 3.35 -21.84
CA LEU A 119 32.85 4.33 -21.36
C LEU A 119 34.22 3.65 -21.36
N ASP A 120 34.98 3.95 -22.41
CA ASP A 120 36.42 3.77 -22.45
C ASP A 120 37.01 4.45 -21.21
N MET A 121 37.22 3.67 -20.14
CA MET A 121 37.77 4.09 -18.86
C MET A 121 39.26 3.71 -18.82
N PRO A 122 40.19 4.56 -19.30
CA PRO A 122 41.62 4.31 -19.13
C PRO A 122 42.13 4.97 -17.84
N CYS A 123 43.13 4.46 -17.12
CA CYS A 123 43.44 3.07 -16.76
C CYS A 123 44.09 3.18 -15.37
N ILE A 124 43.27 3.06 -14.32
CA ILE A 124 43.81 2.62 -13.03
C ILE A 124 44.28 1.18 -13.31
N SER A 125 45.46 0.76 -12.82
CA SER A 125 45.88 -0.63 -13.06
C SER A 125 44.77 -1.58 -12.56
N ALA A 126 44.51 -2.65 -13.31
CA ALA A 126 43.49 -3.63 -12.92
C ALA A 126 43.74 -4.18 -11.50
N GLU A 127 45.02 -4.21 -11.08
CA GLU A 127 45.46 -4.54 -9.73
C GLU A 127 44.97 -3.54 -8.68
N LEU A 128 45.12 -2.24 -8.95
CA LEU A 128 44.69 -1.19 -8.03
C LEU A 128 43.16 -1.08 -7.99
N GLU A 129 42.48 -1.28 -9.12
CA GLU A 129 41.01 -1.40 -9.14
C GLU A 129 40.55 -2.59 -8.29
N ALA A 130 41.14 -3.77 -8.49
CA ALA A 130 40.80 -4.96 -7.72
C ALA A 130 41.08 -4.76 -6.22
N ALA A 131 42.19 -4.11 -5.85
CA ALA A 131 42.50 -3.79 -4.46
C ALA A 131 41.45 -2.86 -3.82
N GLU A 132 41.04 -1.80 -4.53
CA GLU A 132 40.02 -0.85 -4.07
C GLU A 132 38.65 -1.54 -3.88
N VAL A 133 38.30 -2.45 -4.79
CA VAL A 133 37.08 -3.27 -4.75
C VAL A 133 37.11 -4.24 -3.57
N GLU A 134 38.18 -5.01 -3.41
CA GLU A 134 38.31 -6.02 -2.37
C GLU A 134 38.37 -5.39 -0.97
N ALA A 135 39.10 -4.28 -0.79
CA ALA A 135 39.13 -3.54 0.46
C ALA A 135 37.72 -3.09 0.87
N PHE A 136 36.93 -2.58 -0.08
CA PHE A 136 35.57 -2.16 0.20
C PHE A 136 34.62 -3.34 0.49
N LYS A 137 34.76 -4.46 -0.23
CA LYS A 137 33.97 -5.68 0.03
C LYS A 137 34.26 -6.25 1.43
N ARG A 138 35.53 -6.47 1.77
CA ARG A 138 35.94 -6.98 3.09
C ARG A 138 35.41 -6.08 4.22
N TRP A 139 35.52 -4.77 4.05
CA TRP A 139 34.97 -3.83 5.02
C TRP A 139 33.43 -3.92 5.11
N LEU A 140 32.73 -4.08 3.98
CA LEU A 140 31.28 -4.25 3.98
C LEU A 140 30.82 -5.60 4.53
N GLU A 141 31.65 -6.63 4.60
CA GLU A 141 31.32 -7.93 5.21
C GLU A 141 31.23 -7.82 6.73
N THR A 142 31.96 -6.87 7.34
CA THR A 142 31.86 -6.61 8.77
C THR A 142 30.45 -6.15 9.18
N GLU A 143 30.00 -6.56 10.37
CA GLU A 143 28.70 -6.17 10.87
C GLU A 143 28.74 -4.79 11.53
N GLY A 144 27.97 -3.84 11.00
CA GLY A 144 27.79 -2.54 11.64
C GLY A 144 26.71 -1.67 11.00
N SER A 145 26.27 -0.64 11.73
CA SER A 145 25.24 0.29 11.28
C SER A 145 25.69 1.10 10.07
N ARG A 146 26.98 1.48 10.04
CA ARG A 146 27.63 2.18 8.94
C ARG A 146 27.61 1.32 7.67
N GLN A 147 28.09 0.09 7.74
CA GLN A 147 28.15 -0.87 6.63
C GLN A 147 26.78 -1.11 6.00
N ARG A 148 25.72 -1.27 6.82
CA ARG A 148 24.34 -1.42 6.31
C ARG A 148 23.89 -0.26 5.43
N GLN A 149 24.27 0.98 5.77
CA GLN A 149 23.93 2.17 4.97
C GLN A 149 24.65 2.17 3.63
N TYR A 150 25.90 1.73 3.59
CA TYR A 150 26.72 1.70 2.38
C TYR A 150 26.38 0.53 1.45
N ARG A 151 25.97 -0.64 1.98
CA ARG A 151 25.59 -1.82 1.16
C ARG A 151 24.51 -1.52 0.13
N ALA A 152 23.50 -0.70 0.46
CA ALA A 152 22.39 -0.39 -0.44
C ALA A 152 22.81 0.37 -1.73
N ARG A 153 23.95 1.06 -1.68
CA ARG A 153 24.50 1.87 -2.79
C ARG A 153 26.00 1.61 -2.99
N ALA A 154 26.46 0.40 -2.71
CA ALA A 154 27.88 0.06 -2.71
C ALA A 154 28.55 0.38 -4.06
N ALA A 155 27.92 0.00 -5.17
CA ALA A 155 28.42 0.29 -6.51
C ALA A 155 28.61 1.80 -6.75
N ASP A 156 27.65 2.64 -6.37
CA ASP A 156 27.74 4.10 -6.56
C ASP A 156 28.93 4.70 -5.80
N TYR A 157 29.21 4.20 -4.59
CA TYR A 157 30.34 4.66 -3.77
C TYR A 157 31.68 4.19 -4.34
N LEU A 158 31.74 2.94 -4.80
CA LEU A 158 32.93 2.37 -5.42
C LEU A 158 33.29 3.08 -6.72
N VAL A 159 32.31 3.35 -7.59
CA VAL A 159 32.53 4.14 -8.81
C VAL A 159 33.06 5.53 -8.45
N SER A 160 32.44 6.22 -7.49
CA SER A 160 32.91 7.54 -7.05
C SER A 160 34.34 7.50 -6.48
N ARG A 161 34.71 6.40 -5.81
CA ARG A 161 36.05 6.17 -5.27
C ARG A 161 37.08 5.98 -6.39
N LEU A 162 36.81 5.11 -7.35
CA LEU A 162 37.71 4.88 -8.49
C LEU A 162 37.95 6.18 -9.28
N PHE A 163 36.89 6.98 -9.46
CA PHE A 163 37.02 8.32 -10.03
C PHE A 163 37.95 9.24 -9.23
N LEU A 164 37.82 9.25 -7.90
CA LEU A 164 38.69 10.03 -7.03
C LEU A 164 40.15 9.56 -7.14
N VAL A 165 40.40 8.25 -7.12
CA VAL A 165 41.75 7.67 -7.26
C VAL A 165 42.38 8.08 -8.57
N LYS A 166 41.64 7.96 -9.69
CA LYS A 166 42.10 8.42 -11.01
C LYS A 166 42.45 9.90 -11.05
N MET A 167 41.57 10.75 -10.52
CA MET A 167 41.83 12.18 -10.47
C MET A 167 43.07 12.51 -9.63
N ARG A 168 43.27 11.82 -8.51
CA ARG A 168 44.49 11.96 -7.70
C ARG A 168 45.73 11.49 -8.45
N THR A 169 45.67 10.38 -9.18
CA THR A 169 46.83 9.92 -9.99
C THR A 169 47.20 10.91 -11.09
N GLU A 170 46.23 11.62 -11.67
CA GLU A 170 46.50 12.66 -12.68
C GLU A 170 46.97 14.00 -12.09
N LEU A 171 46.70 14.22 -10.80
CA LEU A 171 47.05 15.44 -10.05
C LEU A 171 48.25 15.22 -9.11
N ASP A 172 49.09 14.22 -9.39
CA ASP A 172 50.26 13.87 -8.57
C ASP A 172 49.96 13.71 -7.07
N GLY A 173 48.80 13.12 -6.76
CA GLY A 173 48.32 12.85 -5.41
C GLY A 173 47.48 13.97 -4.77
N ALA A 174 47.26 15.10 -5.45
CA ALA A 174 46.43 16.18 -4.94
C ALA A 174 44.92 15.88 -5.02
N ASP A 175 44.17 16.36 -4.03
CA ASP A 175 42.71 16.23 -4.00
C ASP A 175 42.04 17.13 -5.06
N PRO A 176 41.15 16.57 -5.89
CA PRO A 176 40.44 17.36 -6.89
C PRO A 176 39.47 18.34 -6.23
N ARG A 177 39.31 19.53 -6.81
CA ARG A 177 38.31 20.48 -6.32
C ARG A 177 36.89 19.93 -6.59
N PRO A 178 35.89 20.23 -5.74
CA PRO A 178 34.52 19.77 -5.96
C PRO A 178 33.94 20.13 -7.34
N THR A 179 34.35 21.27 -7.91
CA THR A 179 33.92 21.69 -9.25
C THR A 179 34.51 20.81 -10.35
N GLU A 180 35.78 20.40 -10.22
CA GLU A 180 36.46 19.54 -11.19
C GLU A 180 35.90 18.11 -11.11
N PHE A 181 35.71 17.61 -9.89
CA PHE A 181 35.07 16.33 -9.65
C PHE A 181 33.64 16.28 -10.22
N ALA A 182 32.84 17.32 -10.00
CA ALA A 182 31.49 17.43 -10.56
C ALA A 182 31.49 17.41 -12.10
N ARG A 183 32.38 18.20 -12.74
CA ARG A 183 32.49 18.25 -14.20
C ARG A 183 32.85 16.89 -14.78
N ARG A 184 33.79 16.19 -14.14
CA ARG A 184 34.28 14.91 -14.61
C ARG A 184 33.24 13.80 -14.45
N MET A 185 32.62 13.72 -13.28
CA MET A 185 31.50 12.80 -13.04
C MET A 185 30.32 13.06 -13.99
N THR A 186 30.00 14.32 -14.30
CA THR A 186 28.93 14.64 -15.26
C THR A 186 29.29 14.24 -16.69
N ARG A 187 30.58 14.33 -17.05
CA ARG A 187 31.06 13.94 -18.38
C ARG A 187 31.09 12.42 -18.56
N GLU A 188 31.48 11.71 -17.52
CA GLU A 188 31.76 10.27 -17.56
C GLU A 188 30.64 9.45 -16.88
N SER A 189 29.51 10.06 -16.50
CA SER A 189 28.33 9.34 -16.00
C SER A 189 27.05 9.89 -16.63
N THR A 190 25.98 9.11 -16.58
CA THR A 190 24.66 9.54 -17.07
C THR A 190 23.97 10.56 -16.18
N GLU A 191 24.49 10.75 -14.97
CA GLU A 191 23.90 11.63 -13.97
C GLU A 191 24.57 13.00 -14.01
N THR A 192 23.79 14.07 -13.89
CA THR A 192 24.36 15.41 -13.72
C THR A 192 24.82 15.63 -12.29
N TRP A 193 26.04 16.13 -12.13
CA TRP A 193 26.63 16.43 -10.83
C TRP A 193 26.79 17.94 -10.67
N ASP A 194 26.14 18.48 -9.64
CA ASP A 194 26.40 19.84 -9.21
C ASP A 194 27.58 19.89 -8.21
N ARG A 195 28.09 21.11 -7.99
CA ARG A 195 29.22 21.34 -7.06
C ARG A 195 28.92 20.86 -5.64
N ARG A 196 27.66 20.98 -5.19
CA ARG A 196 27.26 20.64 -3.81
C ARG A 196 27.31 19.13 -3.60
N LYS A 197 26.69 18.38 -4.50
CA LYS A 197 26.67 16.92 -4.51
C LYS A 197 28.08 16.35 -4.64
N ALA A 198 28.91 16.92 -5.50
CA ALA A 198 30.32 16.55 -5.60
C ALA A 198 31.09 16.80 -4.30
N ARG A 199 30.92 17.97 -3.67
CA ARG A 199 31.54 18.29 -2.39
C ARG A 199 31.12 17.32 -1.30
N ASP A 200 29.82 17.05 -1.19
CA ASP A 200 29.28 16.17 -0.14
C ASP A 200 29.75 14.72 -0.38
N ARG A 201 29.86 14.28 -1.64
CA ARG A 201 30.44 12.98 -2.01
C ARG A 201 31.92 12.89 -1.69
N LEU A 202 32.72 13.89 -2.06
CA LEU A 202 34.15 13.94 -1.74
C LEU A 202 34.36 13.89 -0.22
N LYS A 203 33.62 14.69 0.55
CA LYS A 203 33.69 14.66 2.01
C LYS A 203 33.40 13.27 2.58
N LEU A 204 32.41 12.58 2.00
CA LEU A 204 32.08 11.21 2.40
C LEU A 204 33.19 10.21 2.06
N LEU A 205 33.79 10.31 0.87
CA LEU A 205 34.88 9.42 0.44
C LEU A 205 36.13 9.62 1.29
N LEU A 206 36.50 10.87 1.56
CA LEU A 206 37.61 11.20 2.46
C LEU A 206 37.35 10.66 3.87
N GLY A 207 36.12 10.76 4.38
CA GLY A 207 35.78 10.16 5.67
C GLY A 207 35.78 8.63 5.70
N LEU A 208 35.88 7.96 4.55
CA LEU A 208 36.08 6.50 4.43
C LEU A 208 37.56 6.12 4.30
N GLU A 209 38.45 7.11 4.17
CA GLU A 209 39.91 6.96 4.28
C GLU A 209 40.40 7.13 5.73
N ASP A 210 39.55 7.67 6.62
CA ASP A 210 39.82 7.77 8.05
C ASP A 210 39.79 6.38 8.74
N GLU A 211 40.27 6.33 9.98
CA GLU A 211 40.32 5.11 10.79
C GLU A 211 38.97 4.37 10.83
N GLY A 212 39.03 3.04 10.67
CA GLY A 212 37.85 2.18 10.60
C GLY A 212 37.06 2.27 9.29
N GLY A 213 37.61 2.96 8.29
CA GLY A 213 37.11 2.98 6.91
C GLY A 213 37.74 1.90 6.02
N PRO A 214 37.10 1.59 4.87
CA PRO A 214 37.57 0.58 3.92
C PRO A 214 38.93 0.90 3.31
N TRP A 215 39.31 2.17 3.23
CA TRP A 215 40.57 2.62 2.63
C TRP A 215 41.47 3.33 3.63
N SER A 216 41.32 2.98 4.91
CA SER A 216 42.21 3.47 5.94
C SER A 216 43.64 3.00 5.66
N ARG A 217 44.63 3.88 5.84
CA ARG A 217 46.05 3.59 5.56
C ARG A 217 46.63 2.39 6.33
N GLN A 218 45.92 1.90 7.36
CA GLN A 218 46.28 0.69 8.10
C GLN A 218 45.96 -0.60 7.34
N SER A 219 44.89 -0.65 6.54
CA SER A 219 44.51 -1.89 5.84
C SER A 219 45.53 -2.32 4.77
N THR A 220 46.33 -1.38 4.25
CA THR A 220 47.41 -1.69 3.29
C THR A 220 48.72 -2.09 3.96
N LEU A 221 48.88 -1.86 5.27
CA LEU A 221 50.09 -2.24 6.02
C LEU A 221 49.93 -3.61 6.68
N ASP A 222 48.74 -3.95 7.16
CA ASP A 222 48.48 -5.26 7.78
C ASP A 222 48.55 -6.40 6.75
N ASP A 223 48.13 -6.17 5.49
CA ASP A 223 48.28 -7.14 4.39
C ASP A 223 49.75 -7.32 3.92
N GLN A 224 50.70 -6.45 4.32
CA GLN A 224 52.14 -6.63 4.06
C GLN A 224 52.92 -7.23 5.25
N ALA A 225 52.31 -7.29 6.43
CA ALA A 225 52.95 -7.85 7.62
C ALA A 225 52.82 -9.38 7.71
N GLU A 226 51.99 -10.02 6.87
CA GLU A 226 51.83 -11.48 6.80
C GLU A 226 52.77 -12.18 5.79
N MET A 227 53.88 -11.54 5.38
CA MET A 227 54.96 -12.28 4.72
C MET A 227 55.78 -13.00 5.80
N PRO A 228 55.82 -14.34 5.85
CA PRO A 228 56.69 -15.03 6.78
C PRO A 228 58.13 -14.69 6.38
N LEU A 229 58.82 -13.96 7.25
CA LEU A 229 60.28 -13.90 7.26
C LEU A 229 60.77 -15.34 7.37
N ALA A 230 61.12 -15.94 6.23
CA ALA A 230 61.85 -17.19 6.19
C ALA A 230 63.16 -16.96 6.94
N ALA A 231 63.18 -17.42 8.18
CA ALA A 231 64.34 -17.43 9.03
C ALA A 231 65.48 -18.14 8.30
N GLY A 232 66.64 -17.49 8.32
CA GLY A 232 67.84 -17.99 7.66
C GLY A 232 68.21 -19.40 8.10
N GLN A 233 68.76 -20.15 7.15
CA GLN A 233 69.60 -21.29 7.46
C GLN A 233 70.93 -21.05 6.75
N VAL A 234 71.87 -20.48 7.51
CA VAL A 234 73.29 -20.55 7.22
C VAL A 234 73.73 -21.95 7.63
N GLY A 235 74.24 -22.70 6.67
CA GLY A 235 74.94 -23.97 6.83
C GLY A 235 75.96 -24.10 5.72
#